data_AF-A0A0N4V1L3-F1
#
_entry.id   AF-A0A0N4V1L3-F1
#
_cell.length_a   1.000
_cell.length_b   1.000
_cell.length_c   1.000
_cell.angle_alpha   90.00
_cell.angle_beta   90.00
_cell.angle_gamma   90.00
#
_symmetry.space_group_name_H-M   'P 1'
#
loop_
_entity.id
_entity.type
_entity.pdbx_description
1 polymer ?
#
loop_
_entity_poly.entity_id
_entity_poly.type
_entity_poly.pdbx_seq_one_letter_code
_entity_poly.pdbx_strand_id
1 'polypeptide(L)' 'MELTDAQAGVISKAVDLLRFAVQWGFVPMTLYLGFRHGAEPGPNGQVVPLTILSILWG' A
#
# COMPACT_ATOMS: atom_id res chain seq x y z
N MET A 1 -25.38 -20.93 -4.56
CA MET A 1 -25.97 -19.59 -4.75
C MET A 1 -25.55 -19.14 -6.12
N GLU A 2 -26.47 -19.15 -7.09
CA GLU A 2 -26.20 -18.62 -8.43
C GLU A 2 -26.40 -17.10 -8.37
N LEU A 3 -25.34 -16.36 -8.65
CA LEU A 3 -25.37 -14.90 -8.72
C LEU A 3 -26.02 -14.51 -10.04
N THR A 4 -26.90 -13.51 -10.03
CA THR A 4 -27.44 -12.98 -11.29
C THR A 4 -26.31 -12.31 -12.10
N ASP A 5 -26.41 -12.28 -13.42
CA ASP A 5 -25.38 -11.69 -14.29
C ASP A 5 -25.03 -10.24 -13.91
N ALA A 6 -26.02 -9.50 -13.41
CA ALA A 6 -25.84 -8.13 -12.91
C ALA A 6 -24.99 -8.10 -11.64
N GLN A 7 -25.18 -9.04 -10.71
CA GLN A 7 -24.40 -9.14 -9.47
C GLN A 7 -22.95 -9.56 -9.76
N ALA A 8 -22.77 -10.52 -10.68
CA ALA A 8 -21.45 -10.95 -11.12
C ALA A 8 -20.64 -9.79 -11.74
N GLY A 9 -21.28 -8.97 -12.60
CA GLY A 9 -20.62 -7.82 -13.20
C GLY A 9 -20.17 -6.76 -12.19
N VAL A 10 -20.95 -6.51 -11.14
CA VAL A 10 -20.58 -5.57 -10.07
C VAL A 10 -19.40 -6.10 -9.26
N ILE A 11 -19.42 -7.39 -8.90
CA ILE A 11 -18.34 -8.03 -8.14
C ILE A 11 -17.03 -7.98 -8.95
N SER A 12 -17.06 -8.35 -10.22
CA SER A 12 -15.88 -8.32 -11.08
C SER A 12 -15.28 -6.91 -11.17
N LYS A 13 -16.11 -5.88 -11.40
CA LYS A 13 -15.64 -4.48 -11.40
C LYS A 13 -15.03 -4.06 -10.06
N ALA A 14 -15.64 -4.45 -8.95
CA ALA A 14 -15.12 -4.11 -7.62
C ALA A 14 -13.77 -4.79 -7.37
N VAL A 15 -13.62 -6.04 -7.78
CA VAL A 15 -12.35 -6.79 -7.67
C VAL A 15 -11.27 -6.17 -8.54
N ASP A 16 -11.58 -5.77 -9.77
CA ASP A 16 -10.62 -5.12 -10.67
C ASP A 16 -10.16 -3.76 -10.12
N LEU A 17 -11.07 -2.96 -9.59
CA LEU A 17 -10.74 -1.69 -8.92
C LEU A 17 -9.88 -1.91 -7.69
N LEU A 18 -10.20 -2.91 -6.87
CA LEU A 18 -9.41 -3.26 -5.69
C LEU A 18 -8.00 -3.71 -6.10
N ARG A 19 -7.90 -4.57 -7.12
CA ARG A 19 -6.63 -5.03 -7.66
C ARG A 19 -5.77 -3.86 -8.14
N PHE A 20 -6.38 -2.94 -8.90
CA PHE A 20 -5.69 -1.73 -9.36
C PHE A 20 -5.22 -0.85 -8.19
N ALA A 21 -6.10 -0.62 -7.21
CA ALA A 21 -5.80 0.21 -6.05
C ALA A 21 -4.67 -0.39 -5.19
N VAL A 22 -4.65 -1.70 -4.97
CA VAL A 22 -3.58 -2.37 -4.23
C VAL A 22 -2.28 -2.35 -5.03
N GLN A 23 -2.32 -2.69 -6.32
CA GLN A 23 -1.12 -2.77 -7.16
C GLN A 23 -0.37 -1.43 -7.27
N TRP A 24 -1.10 -0.32 -7.38
CA TRP A 24 -0.50 1.01 -7.52
C TRP A 24 -0.45 1.82 -6.23
N GLY A 25 -1.37 1.56 -5.30
CA GLY A 25 -1.48 2.32 -4.05
C GLY A 25 -0.62 1.78 -2.91
N PHE A 26 -0.17 0.52 -2.98
CA PHE A 26 0.58 -0.09 -1.88
C PHE A 26 1.86 0.68 -1.54
N VAL A 27 2.79 0.84 -2.50
CA VAL A 27 4.08 1.51 -2.26
C VAL A 27 3.91 2.96 -1.80
N PRO A 28 3.10 3.82 -2.47
CA PRO A 28 2.87 5.19 -2.02
C PRO A 28 2.28 5.27 -0.59
N MET A 29 1.35 4.38 -0.24
CA MET A 29 0.77 4.33 1.11
C MET A 29 1.81 3.94 2.16
N THR A 30 2.63 2.92 1.89
CA THR A 30 3.68 2.49 2.83
C THR A 30 4.70 3.60 3.05
N LEU A 31 5.12 4.30 1.99
CA LEU A 31 6.02 5.45 2.10
C LEU A 31 5.40 6.57 2.94
N TYR A 32 4.15 6.94 2.65
CA TYR A 32 3.44 7.96 3.42
C TYR A 32 3.39 7.64 4.92
N LEU A 33 3.06 6.40 5.27
CA LEU A 33 3.03 5.95 6.66
C LEU A 33 4.44 5.98 7.28
N GLY A 34 5.46 5.52 6.56
CA GLY A 34 6.86 5.55 7.03
C GLY A 34 7.38 6.96 7.30
N PHE A 35 7.02 7.93 6.46
CA PHE A 35 7.35 9.35 6.70
C PHE A 35 6.55 9.96 7.85
N ARG A 36 5.26 9.62 7.98
CA ARG A 36 4.37 10.24 8.97
C ARG A 36 4.54 9.69 10.38
N HIS A 37 4.76 8.39 10.51
CA HIS A 37 4.84 7.69 11.80
C HIS A 37 6.27 7.33 12.21
N GLY A 38 7.24 7.49 11.31
CA GLY A 38 8.64 7.16 11.56
C GLY A 38 8.91 5.66 11.50
N ALA A 39 10.19 5.30 11.34
CA ALA A 39 10.63 3.92 11.41
C ALA A 39 10.64 3.42 12.85
N GLU A 40 10.38 2.12 13.05
CA GLU A 40 10.59 1.51 14.36
C GLU A 40 12.06 1.65 14.80
N PRO A 41 12.33 1.85 16.10
CA PRO A 41 13.70 1.91 16.60
C PRO A 41 14.45 0.63 16.24
N GLY A 42 15.62 0.78 15.61
CA GLY A 42 16.48 -0.35 15.29
C GLY A 42 17.02 -1.06 16.55
N PRO A 43 17.77 -2.17 16.41
CA PRO A 43 18.28 -2.96 17.54
C PRO A 43 19.10 -2.15 18.56
N ASN A 44 19.67 -1.02 18.14
CA ASN A 44 20.47 -0.11 18.97
C ASN A 44 19.66 1.11 19.48
N GLY A 45 18.34 1.11 19.34
CA GLY A 45 17.47 2.24 19.68
C GLY A 45 17.55 3.43 18.73
N GLN A 46 18.29 3.31 17.62
CA GLN A 46 18.43 4.36 16.61
C GLN A 46 17.20 4.39 15.70
N VAL A 47 16.59 5.56 15.56
CA VAL A 47 15.53 5.82 14.58
C VAL A 47 16.18 6.50 13.37
N VAL A 48 16.35 5.76 12.28
CA VAL A 48 16.82 6.34 11.01
C VAL A 48 15.60 6.89 10.27
N PRO A 49 15.48 8.21 10.07
CA PRO A 49 14.36 8.78 9.35
C PRO A 49 14.40 8.34 7.88
N LEU A 50 13.24 7.97 7.34
CA LEU A 50 13.11 7.79 5.90
C LEU A 50 13.40 9.13 5.22
N THR A 51 14.28 9.14 4.22
CA THR A 51 14.55 10.31 3.37
C THR A 51 14.32 9.94 1.91
N ILE A 52 14.07 10.94 1.05
CA ILE A 52 13.89 10.69 -0.38
C ILE A 52 15.17 10.08 -0.98
N LEU A 53 16.34 10.54 -0.56
CA LEU A 53 17.62 10.03 -1.05
C LEU A 53 17.85 8.57 -0.63
N SER A 54 17.49 8.20 0.60
CA SER A 54 17.60 6.81 1.06
C SER A 54 16.62 5.87 0.35
N ILE A 55 15.48 6.36 -0.13
CA ILE A 55 14.57 5.55 -0.96
C ILE A 55 15.13 5.35 -2.37
N LEU A 56 15.76 6.37 -2.94
CA LEU A 56 16.31 6.33 -4.29
C LEU A 56 17.63 5.55 -4.37
N TRP A 57 18.44 5.58 -3.32
CA TRP A 57 19.81 5.07 -3.34
C TRP A 57 20.21 4.12 -2.20
N GLY A 58 19.31 3.86 -1.23
CA GLY A 58 19.39 2.76 -0.25
C GLY A 58 20.70 2.63 0.51
#